data_AF-A0A366MNR0-F1
#
_entry.id   AF-A0A366MNR0-F1
#
_cell.length_a   1.000
_cell.length_b   1.000
_cell.length_c   1.000
_cell.angle_alpha   90.00
_cell.angle_beta   90.00
_cell.angle_gamma   90.00
#
_symmetry.space_group_name_H-M   'P 1'
#
loop_
_entity.id
_entity.type
_entity.pdbx_description
1 polymer ?
#
loop_
_entity_poly.entity_id
_entity_poly.type
_entity_poly.pdbx_seq_one_letter_code
_entity_poly.pdbx_strand_id
1 'polypeptide(L)'
;AIGFGNLLYLEKKARKFGDNIPVYQGFGKLSLAVMIGVIPATGLLFVLQWLLPFDMENRVLIQKCLFAVAWIGTLTYSFYKLNSYQTAKEFLYIGGVLFALSPIIHFIFSGFSPIRLWNEEVYTVLAVDIGLFVFGLILLYVAYKLPVDRTKIQEFWTRRGVK
;
A
#
# COMPACT_ATOMS: atom_id res chain seq x y z
N ALA A 1 13.99 2.19 -6.03
CA ALA A 1 14.36 3.13 -7.10
C ALA A 1 14.11 2.58 -8.53
N ILE A 2 14.55 1.36 -8.85
CA ILE A 2 14.47 0.78 -10.21
C ILE A 2 13.02 0.67 -10.74
N GLY A 3 12.08 0.18 -9.93
CA GLY A 3 10.67 0.06 -10.35
C GLY A 3 10.03 1.39 -10.73
N PHE A 4 10.35 2.47 -10.01
CA PHE A 4 9.79 3.80 -10.28
C PHE A 4 10.38 4.39 -11.56
N GLY A 5 11.69 4.24 -11.75
CA GLY A 5 12.37 4.65 -12.98
C GLY A 5 11.81 3.93 -14.21
N ASN A 6 11.58 2.61 -14.10
CA ASN A 6 10.94 1.83 -15.16
C ASN A 6 9.51 2.31 -15.42
N LEU A 7 8.71 2.54 -14.38
CA LEU A 7 7.32 3.00 -14.53
C LEU A 7 7.25 4.36 -15.23
N LEU A 8 8.09 5.32 -14.84
CA LEU A 8 8.18 6.64 -15.48
C LEU A 8 8.67 6.57 -16.94
N TYR A 9 9.69 5.76 -17.20
CA TYR A 9 10.22 5.55 -18.55
C TYR A 9 9.16 4.96 -19.47
N LEU A 10 8.46 3.92 -19.00
CA LEU A 10 7.38 3.26 -19.73
C LEU A 10 6.20 4.19 -19.96
N GLU A 11 5.82 5.01 -18.97
CA GLU A 11 4.75 6.00 -19.13
C GLU A 11 5.12 7.08 -20.16
N LYS A 12 6.35 7.61 -20.12
CA LYS A 12 6.84 8.58 -21.11
C LYS A 12 6.86 7.99 -22.52
N LYS A 13 7.23 6.71 -22.65
CA LYS A 13 7.25 6.01 -23.95
C LYS A 13 5.83 5.71 -24.43
N ALA A 14 4.93 5.28 -23.56
CA ALA A 14 3.52 5.05 -23.88
C ALA A 14 2.81 6.31 -24.39
N ARG A 15 3.18 7.52 -23.93
CA ARG A 15 2.65 8.79 -24.48
C ARG A 15 3.05 9.06 -25.94
N LYS A 16 4.13 8.43 -26.44
CA LYS A 16 4.60 8.57 -27.82
C LYS A 16 4.00 7.55 -28.78
N PHE A 17 3.43 6.45 -28.27
CA PHE A 17 2.83 5.38 -29.06
C PHE A 17 1.31 5.39 -28.88
N GLY A 18 0.54 5.10 -29.92
CA GLY A 18 -0.92 5.02 -29.81
C GLY A 18 -1.37 3.93 -28.81
N ASP A 19 -2.59 4.07 -28.28
CA ASP A 19 -3.17 3.20 -27.24
C ASP A 19 -3.17 1.69 -27.55
N ASN A 20 -2.87 1.29 -28.79
CA ASN A 20 -2.99 -0.06 -29.31
C ASN A 20 -1.73 -0.94 -29.17
N ILE A 21 -0.64 -0.51 -28.52
CA ILE A 21 0.58 -1.33 -28.39
C ILE A 21 0.70 -1.98 -26.99
N PRO A 22 0.43 -3.29 -26.84
CA PRO A 22 0.34 -3.96 -25.54
C PRO A 22 1.69 -4.26 -24.86
N VAL A 23 2.80 -4.14 -25.59
CA VAL A 23 4.11 -4.72 -25.20
C VAL A 23 4.78 -4.02 -24.00
N TYR A 24 4.28 -2.88 -23.54
CA TYR A 24 4.86 -2.12 -22.41
C TYR A 24 4.03 -2.16 -21.12
N GLN A 25 2.87 -2.83 -21.09
CA GLN A 25 2.01 -2.88 -19.90
C GLN A 25 2.59 -3.79 -18.80
N GLY A 26 3.14 -4.96 -19.14
CA GLY A 26 3.53 -5.97 -18.14
C GLY A 26 4.59 -5.51 -17.14
N PHE A 27 5.67 -4.88 -17.62
CA PHE A 27 6.71 -4.33 -16.73
C PHE A 27 6.19 -3.15 -15.88
N GLY A 28 5.24 -2.36 -16.41
CA GLY A 28 4.56 -1.32 -15.65
C GLY A 28 3.70 -1.89 -14.53
N LYS A 29 2.95 -2.97 -14.79
CA LYS A 29 2.15 -3.69 -13.78
C LYS A 29 3.02 -4.34 -12.72
N LEU A 30 4.09 -5.00 -13.12
CA LEU A 30 5.08 -5.56 -12.20
C LEU A 30 5.68 -4.48 -11.29
N SER A 31 6.08 -3.35 -11.87
CA SER A 31 6.64 -2.23 -11.09
C SER A 31 5.61 -1.65 -10.11
N LEU A 32 4.34 -1.56 -10.52
CA LEU A 32 3.24 -1.13 -9.67
C LEU A 32 3.05 -2.08 -8.47
N ALA A 33 3.01 -3.39 -8.71
CA ALA A 33 2.85 -4.38 -7.65
C ALA A 33 4.04 -4.42 -6.68
N VAL A 34 5.27 -4.31 -7.21
CA VAL A 34 6.48 -4.32 -6.37
C VAL A 34 6.56 -3.08 -5.49
N MET A 35 6.15 -1.91 -6.00
CA MET A 35 6.26 -0.65 -5.25
C MET A 35 5.05 -0.33 -4.38
N ILE A 36 3.85 -0.45 -4.95
CA ILE A 36 2.61 -0.02 -4.30
C ILE A 36 1.86 -1.23 -3.75
N GLY A 37 1.92 -2.38 -4.43
CA GLY A 37 1.30 -3.63 -3.96
C GLY A 37 1.92 -4.18 -2.68
N VAL A 38 3.18 -3.83 -2.37
CA VAL A 38 3.80 -4.19 -1.09
C VAL A 38 3.15 -3.46 0.09
N ILE A 39 2.59 -2.26 -0.12
CA ILE A 39 1.99 -1.44 0.95
C ILE A 39 0.82 -2.17 1.65
N PRO A 40 -0.22 -2.66 0.95
CA PRO A 40 -1.28 -3.43 1.59
C PRO A 40 -0.78 -4.75 2.19
N ALA A 41 0.23 -5.41 1.60
CA ALA A 41 0.82 -6.62 2.17
C ALA A 41 1.52 -6.33 3.52
N THR A 42 2.26 -5.23 3.62
CA THR A 42 2.88 -4.80 4.87
C THR A 42 1.83 -4.35 5.89
N GLY A 43 0.78 -3.63 5.47
CA GLY A 43 -0.34 -3.30 6.35
C GLY A 43 -0.98 -4.56 6.96
N LEU A 44 -1.13 -5.62 6.16
CA LEU A 44 -1.63 -6.92 6.64
C LEU A 44 -0.69 -7.53 7.69
N LEU A 45 0.63 -7.46 7.53
CA LEU A 45 1.58 -7.95 8.55
C LEU A 45 1.36 -7.28 9.90
N PHE A 46 1.17 -5.96 9.92
CA PHE A 46 0.92 -5.23 11.16
C PHE A 46 -0.41 -5.59 11.81
N VAL A 47 -1.44 -5.91 11.02
CA VAL A 47 -2.70 -6.46 11.55
C VAL A 47 -2.50 -7.86 12.11
N LEU A 48 -1.83 -8.74 11.37
CA LEU A 48 -1.57 -10.13 11.78
C LEU A 48 -0.67 -10.23 13.02
N GLN A 49 0.18 -9.24 13.26
CA GLN A 49 0.98 -9.16 14.48
C GLN A 49 0.11 -9.18 15.73
N TRP A 50 -1.03 -8.50 15.70
CA TRP A 50 -1.90 -8.40 16.86
C TRP A 50 -3.09 -9.36 16.82
N LEU A 51 -3.48 -9.78 15.62
CA LEU A 51 -4.58 -10.74 15.44
C LEU A 51 -4.18 -12.18 15.80
N LEU A 52 -2.92 -12.57 15.55
CA LEU A 52 -2.46 -13.93 15.82
C LEU A 52 -2.00 -14.10 17.29
N PRO A 53 -2.43 -15.18 17.98
CA PRO A 53 -2.04 -15.44 19.37
C PRO A 53 -0.52 -15.55 19.54
N PHE A 54 0.02 -14.98 20.62
CA PHE A 54 1.49 -14.95 20.85
C PHE A 54 2.11 -16.32 21.09
N ASP A 55 1.34 -17.25 21.63
CA ASP A 55 1.69 -18.63 21.93
C ASP A 55 1.52 -19.59 20.75
N MET A 56 1.01 -19.09 19.60
CA MET A 56 0.83 -19.90 18.41
C MET A 56 2.17 -20.39 17.84
N GLU A 57 2.27 -21.70 17.66
CA GLU A 57 3.41 -22.32 16.99
C GLU A 57 3.53 -21.81 15.55
N ASN A 58 4.75 -21.59 15.07
CA ASN A 58 5.02 -21.16 13.69
C ASN A 58 4.37 -19.82 13.29
N ARG A 59 3.93 -18.99 14.25
CA ARG A 59 3.33 -17.65 14.00
C ARG A 59 4.13 -16.81 13.00
N VAL A 60 5.44 -16.73 13.17
CA VAL A 60 6.33 -15.97 12.28
C VAL A 60 6.31 -16.53 10.85
N LEU A 61 6.25 -17.86 10.69
CA LEU A 61 6.16 -18.49 9.38
C LEU A 61 4.81 -18.18 8.72
N ILE A 62 3.71 -18.29 9.48
CA ILE A 62 2.36 -17.98 9.00
C ILE A 62 2.26 -16.52 8.54
N GLN A 63 2.79 -15.57 9.32
CA GLN A 63 2.84 -14.16 8.94
C GLN A 63 3.59 -13.94 7.62
N LYS A 64 4.76 -14.56 7.45
CA LYS A 64 5.55 -14.46 6.20
C LYS A 64 4.81 -15.07 5.01
N CYS A 65 4.15 -16.22 5.20
CA CYS A 65 3.35 -16.86 4.17
C CYS A 65 2.15 -16.00 3.76
N LEU A 66 1.40 -15.46 4.72
CA LEU A 66 0.25 -14.59 4.45
C LEU A 66 0.68 -13.28 3.78
N PHE A 67 1.81 -12.71 4.18
CA PHE A 67 2.42 -11.57 3.48
C PHE A 67 2.74 -11.90 2.02
N ALA A 68 3.42 -13.01 1.77
CA ALA A 68 3.79 -13.43 0.42
C ALA A 68 2.55 -13.68 -0.45
N VAL A 69 1.54 -14.35 0.09
CA VAL A 69 0.26 -14.59 -0.60
C VAL A 69 -0.47 -13.28 -0.90
N ALA A 70 -0.54 -12.36 0.06
CA ALA A 70 -1.15 -11.05 -0.16
C ALA A 70 -0.40 -10.24 -1.22
N TRP A 71 0.94 -10.29 -1.20
CA TRP A 71 1.76 -9.58 -2.17
C TRP A 71 1.62 -10.17 -3.57
N ILE A 72 1.63 -11.51 -3.71
CA ILE A 72 1.31 -12.19 -4.98
C ILE A 72 -0.12 -11.85 -5.42
N GLY A 73 -1.07 -11.75 -4.49
CA GLY A 73 -2.42 -11.29 -4.77
C GLY A 73 -2.45 -9.89 -5.39
N THR A 74 -1.67 -8.95 -4.84
CA THR A 74 -1.54 -7.60 -5.44
C THR A 74 -0.86 -7.63 -6.80
N LEU A 75 0.11 -8.52 -7.00
CA LEU A 75 0.73 -8.74 -8.31
C LEU A 75 -0.33 -9.20 -9.31
N THR A 76 -1.06 -10.28 -9.01
CA THR A 76 -2.13 -10.79 -9.87
C THR A 76 -3.19 -9.73 -10.16
N TYR A 77 -3.61 -8.97 -9.14
CA TYR A 77 -4.59 -7.90 -9.30
C TYR A 77 -4.09 -6.76 -10.20
N SER A 78 -2.80 -6.44 -10.13
CA SER A 78 -2.19 -5.43 -11.01
C SER A 78 -2.21 -5.82 -12.48
N PHE A 79 -2.05 -7.11 -12.79
CA PHE A 79 -2.15 -7.63 -14.15
C PHE A 79 -3.60 -7.78 -14.62
N TYR A 80 -4.51 -8.10 -13.70
CA TYR A 80 -5.94 -8.22 -14.00
C TYR A 80 -6.58 -6.88 -14.41
N LYS A 81 -6.26 -5.79 -13.70
CA LYS A 81 -6.82 -4.46 -14.02
C LYS A 81 -6.05 -3.75 -15.12
N LEU A 82 -6.76 -3.27 -16.14
CA LEU A 82 -6.18 -2.48 -17.22
C LEU A 82 -5.68 -1.10 -16.74
N ASN A 83 -6.42 -0.41 -15.87
CA ASN A 83 -6.06 0.93 -15.38
C ASN A 83 -5.09 0.87 -14.17
N SER A 84 -3.80 1.15 -14.41
CA SER A 84 -2.77 1.17 -13.36
C SER A 84 -2.97 2.25 -12.29
N TYR A 85 -3.53 3.41 -12.65
CA TYR A 85 -3.77 4.50 -11.70
C TYR A 85 -4.88 4.13 -10.71
N GLN A 86 -5.94 3.48 -11.21
CA GLN A 86 -6.99 2.96 -10.36
C GLN A 86 -6.45 1.89 -9.41
N THR A 87 -5.66 0.94 -9.91
CA THR A 87 -5.03 -0.10 -9.08
C THR A 87 -4.11 0.50 -8.02
N ALA A 88 -3.32 1.52 -8.35
CA ALA A 88 -2.49 2.24 -7.38
C ALA A 88 -3.34 2.85 -6.25
N LYS A 89 -4.46 3.50 -6.61
CA LYS A 89 -5.40 4.08 -5.66
C LYS A 89 -6.01 3.02 -4.74
N GLU A 90 -6.42 1.88 -5.30
CA GLU A 90 -6.99 0.76 -4.54
C GLU A 90 -5.96 0.17 -3.55
N PHE A 91 -4.70 -0.02 -3.96
CA PHE A 91 -3.64 -0.50 -3.07
C PHE A 91 -3.32 0.49 -1.94
N LEU A 92 -3.23 1.78 -2.25
CA LEU A 92 -3.01 2.82 -1.24
C LEU A 92 -4.19 2.90 -0.26
N TYR A 93 -5.42 2.73 -0.75
CA TYR A 93 -6.61 2.72 0.10
C TYR A 93 -6.61 1.51 1.03
N ILE A 94 -6.45 0.29 0.49
CA ILE A 94 -6.42 -0.94 1.30
C ILE A 94 -5.28 -0.90 2.31
N GLY A 95 -4.08 -0.49 1.88
CA GLY A 95 -2.94 -0.31 2.77
C GLY A 95 -3.23 0.71 3.86
N GLY A 96 -3.74 1.89 3.49
CA GLY A 96 -4.10 2.94 4.44
C GLY A 96 -5.11 2.49 5.50
N VAL A 97 -6.14 1.75 5.09
CA VAL A 97 -7.10 1.13 6.02
C VAL A 97 -6.40 0.14 6.95
N LEU A 98 -5.58 -0.78 6.44
CA LEU A 98 -4.88 -1.77 7.26
C LEU A 98 -3.92 -1.13 8.26
N PHE A 99 -3.17 -0.11 7.83
CA PHE A 99 -2.28 0.66 8.71
C PHE A 99 -3.04 1.42 9.79
N ALA A 100 -4.16 2.06 9.46
CA ALA A 100 -5.00 2.76 10.43
C ALA A 100 -5.71 1.80 11.40
N LEU A 101 -6.08 0.61 10.94
CA LEU A 101 -6.73 -0.41 11.77
C LEU A 101 -5.75 -1.15 12.69
N SER A 102 -4.48 -1.28 12.32
CA SER A 102 -3.51 -2.06 13.11
C SER A 102 -3.40 -1.60 14.58
N PRO A 103 -3.25 -0.29 14.89
CA PRO A 103 -3.26 0.20 16.27
C PRO A 103 -4.58 -0.09 17.00
N ILE A 104 -5.71 -0.03 16.29
CA ILE A 104 -7.03 -0.33 16.88
C ILE A 104 -7.10 -1.81 17.28
N ILE A 105 -6.63 -2.70 16.40
CA ILE A 105 -6.56 -4.13 16.66
C ILE A 105 -5.58 -4.41 17.80
N HIS A 106 -4.44 -3.72 17.83
CA HIS A 106 -3.50 -3.80 18.94
C HIS A 106 -4.18 -3.52 20.29
N PHE A 107 -4.94 -2.42 20.41
CA PHE A 107 -5.62 -2.08 21.66
C PHE A 107 -6.67 -3.11 22.09
N ILE A 108 -7.37 -3.73 21.14
CA ILE A 108 -8.41 -4.73 21.42
C ILE A 108 -7.80 -6.07 21.85
N PHE A 109 -6.78 -6.56 21.15
CA PHE A 109 -6.26 -7.92 21.35
C PHE A 109 -5.13 -8.01 22.37
N SER A 110 -4.36 -6.94 22.58
CA SER A 110 -3.27 -6.94 23.57
C SER A 110 -3.74 -6.61 24.99
N GLY A 111 -4.89 -5.96 25.13
CA GLY A 111 -5.38 -5.44 26.42
C GLY A 111 -4.61 -4.21 26.94
N PHE A 112 -3.64 -3.69 26.17
CA PHE A 112 -2.92 -2.46 26.48
C PHE A 112 -3.60 -1.28 25.80
N SER A 113 -4.14 -0.36 26.62
CA SER A 113 -4.63 0.92 26.12
C SER A 113 -3.47 1.93 25.96
N PRO A 114 -3.61 2.97 25.11
CA PRO A 114 -2.60 4.03 24.99
C PRO A 114 -2.20 4.67 26.32
N ILE A 115 -3.18 4.87 27.21
CA ILE A 115 -2.96 5.40 28.57
C ILE A 115 -2.09 4.45 29.39
N ARG A 116 -2.34 3.14 29.27
CA ARG A 116 -1.60 2.12 30.01
C ARG A 116 -0.16 2.00 29.50
N LEU A 117 0.04 2.04 28.18
CA LEU A 117 1.38 2.05 27.57
C LEU A 117 2.22 3.27 28.00
N TRP A 118 1.57 4.43 28.12
CA TRP A 118 2.21 5.64 28.64
C TRP A 118 2.61 5.50 30.11
N ASN A 119 1.71 4.95 30.93
CA ASN A 119 1.95 4.76 32.37
C ASN A 119 2.97 3.65 32.67
N GLU A 120 3.06 2.62 31.82
CA GLU A 120 4.03 1.53 31.91
C GLU A 120 5.37 1.87 31.21
N GLU A 121 5.54 3.12 30.76
CA GLU A 121 6.75 3.65 30.10
C GLU A 121 7.17 2.90 28.82
N VAL A 122 6.23 2.19 28.19
CA VAL A 122 6.44 1.45 26.92
C VAL A 122 6.24 2.38 25.73
N TYR A 123 7.02 3.45 25.67
CA TYR A 123 6.87 4.53 24.68
C TYR A 123 7.12 4.08 23.24
N THR A 124 7.94 3.03 23.04
CA THR A 124 8.27 2.51 21.71
C THR A 124 7.04 1.94 20.99
N VAL A 125 6.23 1.15 21.71
CA VAL A 125 5.01 0.55 21.15
C VAL A 125 3.98 1.64 20.84
N LEU A 126 3.80 2.58 21.77
CA LEU A 126 2.89 3.72 21.57
C LEU A 126 3.30 4.58 20.36
N ALA A 127 4.60 4.84 20.20
CA ALA A 127 5.11 5.61 19.06
C ALA A 127 4.88 4.89 17.73
N VAL A 128 5.03 3.55 17.71
CA VAL A 128 4.71 2.73 16.53
C VAL A 128 3.22 2.82 16.22
N ASP A 129 2.34 2.70 17.20
CA ASP A 129 0.88 2.81 17.00
C ASP A 129 0.47 4.16 16.40
N ILE A 130 0.99 5.26 16.96
CA ILE A 130 0.74 6.61 16.45
C ILE A 130 1.30 6.74 15.02
N GLY A 131 2.52 6.23 14.79
CA GLY A 131 3.16 6.26 13.47
C GLY A 131 2.36 5.51 12.41
N LEU A 132 1.88 4.30 12.72
CA LEU A 132 1.05 3.49 11.83
C LEU A 132 -0.29 4.18 11.54
N PHE A 133 -0.93 4.75 12.57
CA PHE A 133 -2.20 5.46 12.40
C PHE A 133 -2.05 6.68 11.48
N VAL A 134 -1.08 7.55 11.77
CA VAL A 134 -0.81 8.75 10.96
C VAL A 134 -0.40 8.36 9.54
N PHE A 135 0.46 7.37 9.37
CA PHE A 135 0.85 6.88 8.05
C PHE A 135 -0.35 6.32 7.27
N GLY A 136 -1.23 5.57 7.93
CA GLY A 136 -2.47 5.09 7.33
C GLY A 136 -3.36 6.23 6.82
N LEU A 137 -3.54 7.29 7.62
CA LEU A 137 -4.28 8.48 7.21
C LEU A 137 -3.64 9.21 6.01
N ILE A 138 -2.31 9.30 5.97
CA ILE A 138 -1.60 9.88 4.82
C ILE A 138 -1.87 9.06 3.56
N LEU A 139 -1.80 7.73 3.64
CA LEU A 139 -2.08 6.85 2.50
C LEU A 139 -3.52 7.00 2.01
N LEU A 140 -4.50 7.08 2.93
CA LEU A 140 -5.91 7.32 2.60
C LEU A 140 -6.12 8.68 1.93
N TYR A 141 -5.47 9.74 2.44
CA TYR A 141 -5.52 11.06 1.84
C TYR A 141 -4.94 11.08 0.42
N VAL A 142 -3.79 10.41 0.21
CA VAL A 142 -3.18 10.29 -1.11
C VAL A 142 -4.08 9.50 -2.05
N ALA A 143 -4.66 8.38 -1.60
CA ALA A 143 -5.60 7.59 -2.38
C ALA A 143 -6.84 8.41 -2.79
N TYR A 144 -7.41 9.18 -1.86
CA TYR A 144 -8.55 10.06 -2.15
C TYR A 144 -8.21 11.09 -3.23
N LYS A 145 -7.06 11.74 -3.12
CA LYS A 145 -6.59 12.80 -4.03
C LYS A 145 -6.16 12.27 -5.41
N LEU A 146 -5.84 10.98 -5.53
CA LEU A 146 -5.36 10.40 -6.78
C LEU A 146 -6.48 10.38 -7.84
N PRO A 147 -6.29 11.04 -9.01
CA PRO A 147 -7.27 11.02 -10.09
C PRO A 147 -7.29 9.65 -10.78
N VAL A 148 -8.50 9.18 -11.11
CA VAL A 148 -8.72 7.87 -11.75
C VAL A 148 -8.92 8.00 -13.27
N ASP A 149 -9.36 9.19 -13.70
CA ASP A 149 -9.75 9.47 -15.08
C ASP A 149 -8.58 10.03 -15.89
N ARG A 150 -8.36 9.53 -17.11
CA ARG A 150 -7.20 9.90 -17.96
C ARG A 150 -7.18 11.39 -18.28
N THR A 151 -8.34 11.97 -18.57
CA THR A 151 -8.51 13.41 -18.82
C THR A 151 -8.10 14.24 -17.60
N LYS A 152 -8.56 13.84 -16.41
CA LYS A 152 -8.21 14.49 -15.14
C LYS A 152 -6.74 14.28 -14.75
N ILE A 153 -6.13 13.15 -15.13
CA ILE A 153 -4.69 12.92 -14.97
C ILE A 153 -3.92 13.93 -15.84
N GLN A 154 -4.33 14.11 -17.10
CA GLN A 154 -3.67 15.04 -18.02
C GLN A 154 -3.82 16.50 -17.55
N GLU A 155 -4.99 16.87 -17.03
CA GLU A 155 -5.24 18.17 -16.36
C GLU A 155 -4.42 18.36 -15.08
N PHE A 156 -4.28 17.31 -14.26
CA PHE A 156 -3.47 17.34 -13.04
C PHE A 156 -1.99 17.65 -13.35
N TRP A 157 -1.45 17.07 -14.42
CA TRP A 157 -0.09 17.32 -14.88
C TRP A 157 0.07 18.68 -15.57
N THR A 158 -0.89 19.11 -16.40
CA THR A 158 -0.84 20.42 -17.08
C THR A 158 -1.05 21.60 -16.15
N ARG A 159 -1.90 21.48 -15.11
CA ARG A 159 -2.05 22.51 -14.05
C ARG A 159 -0.75 22.78 -13.27
N ARG A 160 0.21 21.86 -13.30
CA ARG A 160 1.52 22.00 -12.63
C ARG A 160 2.66 22.44 -13.56
N GLY A 161 2.36 22.86 -14.79
CA GLY A 161 3.33 23.59 -15.63
C GLY A 161 4.40 22.73 -16.30
N VAL A 162 4.15 21.43 -16.54
CA VAL A 162 5.00 20.65 -17.46
C VAL A 162 4.41 20.80 -18.87
N LYS A 163 4.89 21.81 -19.60
CA LYS A 163 4.80 21.85 -21.06
C LYS A 163 5.76 20.83 -21.66
#